data_AF-A0A847WMC0-F1
#
_entry.id   AF-A0A847WMC0-F1
#
_cell.length_a   1.000
_cell.length_b   1.000
_cell.length_c   1.000
_cell.angle_alpha   90.00
_cell.angle_beta   90.00
_cell.angle_gamma   90.00
#
_symmetry.space_group_name_H-M   'P 1'
#
loop_
_entity.id
_entity.type
_entity.pdbx_description
1 polymer ?
#
loop_
_entity_poly.entity_id
_entity_poly.type
_entity_poly.pdbx_seq_one_letter_code
_entity_poly.pdbx_strand_id
1 'polypeptide(L)' 'MQNLIGQKVNEFKVQAYHQGDFKEVTEKALQGHWSVFFFYPADFTFVCPTELGDLADNYEQFKEI' A
#
# COMPACT_ATOMS: atom_id res chain seq x y z
N MET A 1 10.29 17.41 -9.69
CA MET A 1 9.68 16.07 -9.47
C MET A 1 9.25 15.54 -10.82
N GLN A 2 9.82 14.43 -11.28
CA GLN A 2 9.37 13.78 -12.51
C GLN A 2 8.17 12.88 -12.20
N ASN A 3 7.25 12.80 -13.15
CA ASN A 3 6.09 11.91 -13.07
C ASN A 3 6.53 10.45 -13.31
N LEU A 4 5.96 9.50 -12.56
CA LEU A 4 6.30 8.07 -12.60
C LEU A 4 5.34 7.20 -13.44
N ILE A 5 4.38 7.79 -14.16
CA ILE A 5 3.44 7.07 -15.03
C ILE A 5 4.20 6.33 -16.12
N GLY A 6 3.84 5.05 -16.32
CA GLY A 6 4.47 4.17 -17.30
C GLY A 6 5.85 3.65 -16.91
N GLN A 7 6.37 4.06 -15.75
CA GLN A 7 7.63 3.54 -15.23
C GLN A 7 7.40 2.29 -14.40
N LYS A 8 8.35 1.36 -14.47
CA LYS A 8 8.36 0.20 -13.58
C LYS A 8 8.68 0.65 -12.16
N VAL A 9 8.01 0.05 -11.17
CA VAL A 9 8.34 0.28 -9.75
C VAL A 9 9.79 -0.11 -9.48
N ASN A 10 10.48 0.72 -8.71
CA ASN A 10 11.85 0.45 -8.29
C ASN A 10 11.89 -0.72 -7.29
N GLU A 11 13.04 -1.37 -7.19
CA GLU A 11 13.26 -2.38 -6.15
C GLU A 11 13.15 -1.74 -4.76
N PHE A 12 12.47 -2.42 -3.85
CA PHE A 12 12.33 -1.98 -2.47
C PHE A 12 12.21 -3.18 -1.54
N LYS A 13 12.57 -2.96 -0.28
CA LYS A 13 12.41 -3.93 0.79
C LYS A 13 12.06 -3.19 2.06
N VAL A 14 10.88 -3.44 2.59
CA VAL A 14 10.34 -2.73 3.76
C VAL A 14 9.65 -3.70 4.70
N GLN A 15 9.58 -3.33 5.98
CA GLN A 15 8.78 -4.04 6.97
C GLN A 15 7.36 -3.47 6.98
N ALA A 16 6.37 -4.35 6.97
CA ALA A 16 4.96 -4.01 7.06
C ALA A 16 4.33 -4.72 8.28
N TYR A 17 3.35 -4.07 8.88
CA TYR A 17 2.51 -4.69 9.90
C TYR A 17 1.21 -5.16 9.26
N HIS A 18 0.87 -6.44 9.40
CA HIS A 18 -0.35 -7.01 8.85
C HIS A 18 -0.91 -8.10 9.76
N GLN A 19 -2.16 -7.93 10.20
CA GLN A 19 -2.91 -8.88 11.04
C GLN A 19 -2.18 -9.32 12.32
N GLY A 20 -1.48 -8.40 12.99
CA GLY A 20 -0.78 -8.69 14.26
C GLY A 20 0.71 -9.01 14.10
N ASP A 21 1.18 -9.25 12.87
CA ASP A 21 2.55 -9.69 12.62
C ASP A 21 3.34 -8.70 11.75
N PHE A 22 4.66 -8.70 11.94
CA PHE A 22 5.60 -8.04 11.03
C PHE A 22 5.94 -8.97 9.87
N LYS A 23 5.82 -8.44 8.65
CA LYS A 23 6.13 -9.14 7.41
C LYS A 23 7.03 -8.27 6.54
N GLU A 24 7.93 -8.91 5.82
CA GLU A 24 8.77 -8.23 4.84
C GLU A 24 8.02 -8.15 3.50
N VAL A 25 7.99 -6.97 2.89
CA VAL A 25 7.38 -6.73 1.59
C VAL A 25 8.45 -6.21 0.62
N THR A 26 8.46 -6.78 -0.59
CA THR A 26 9.38 -6.43 -1.67
C THR A 26 8.63 -6.20 -2.98
N GLU A 27 9.28 -5.63 -4.00
CA GLU A 27 8.68 -5.44 -5.32
C GLU A 27 8.24 -6.75 -5.98
N LYS A 28 8.82 -7.88 -5.56
CA LYS A 28 8.44 -9.22 -6.03
C LYS A 28 7.06 -9.63 -5.54
N ALA A 29 6.67 -9.17 -4.35
CA ALA A 29 5.37 -9.44 -3.76
C ALA A 29 4.22 -8.73 -4.48
N LEU A 30 4.50 -7.94 -5.53
CA LEU A 30 3.50 -7.23 -6.33
C LEU A 30 3.21 -7.93 -7.67
N GLN A 31 3.96 -8.98 -8.00
CA GLN A 31 3.88 -9.61 -9.31
C GLN A 31 2.64 -10.50 -9.41
N GLY A 32 1.90 -10.38 -10.50
CA GLY A 32 0.76 -11.26 -10.80
C GLY A 32 -0.59 -10.81 -10.24
N HIS A 33 -0.66 -9.64 -9.59
CA HIS A 33 -1.91 -9.02 -9.16
C HIS A 33 -1.83 -7.49 -9.27
N TRP A 34 -2.98 -6.83 -9.25
CA TRP A 34 -3.01 -5.38 -9.11
C TRP A 34 -2.50 -4.96 -7.73
N SER A 35 -1.80 -3.84 -7.68
CA SER A 35 -1.20 -3.31 -6.46
C SER A 35 -1.42 -1.82 -6.36
N VAL A 36 -1.90 -1.36 -5.20
CA VAL A 36 -2.11 0.06 -4.90
C VAL A 36 -1.14 0.46 -3.79
N PHE A 37 -0.31 1.46 -4.05
CA PHE A 37 0.54 2.08 -3.04
C PHE A 37 -0.14 3.36 -2.53
N PHE A 38 -0.60 3.33 -1.29
CA PHE A 38 -1.19 4.49 -0.63
C PHE A 38 -0.19 5.08 0.37
N PHE A 39 0.24 6.32 0.12
CA PHE A 39 1.17 7.04 0.99
C PHE A 39 0.41 8.09 1.78
N TYR A 40 0.59 8.11 3.09
CA TYR A 40 0.04 9.12 3.98
C TYR A 40 1.14 9.76 4.84
N PRO A 41 0.97 11.00 5.32
CA PRO A 41 2.05 11.76 5.98
C PRO A 41 2.63 11.13 7.25
N ALA A 42 1.79 10.71 8.19
CA ALA A 42 2.21 10.13 9.47
C ALA A 42 1.05 9.48 10.23
N ASP A 43 1.37 8.45 11.01
CA ASP A 43 0.48 7.83 12.00
C ASP A 43 0.09 8.83 13.09
N PHE A 44 -1.08 8.62 13.71
CA PHE A 44 -1.60 9.43 14.82
C PHE A 44 -1.81 10.93 14.49
N THR A 45 -2.14 11.22 13.24
CA THR A 45 -2.59 12.55 12.78
C THR A 45 -4.10 12.58 12.55
N PHE A 46 -4.69 13.77 12.40
CA PHE A 46 -6.15 13.94 12.40
C PHE A 46 -6.85 13.60 11.07
N VAL A 47 -6.14 13.62 9.94
CA VAL A 47 -6.72 13.42 8.60
C VAL A 47 -6.50 11.99 8.08
N CYS A 48 -5.36 11.38 8.41
CA CYS A 48 -5.01 10.04 7.93
C CYS A 48 -5.93 8.88 8.36
N PRO A 49 -6.61 8.87 9.54
CA PRO A 49 -7.40 7.71 9.92
C PRO A 49 -8.66 7.55 9.05
N THR A 50 -9.18 8.63 8.45
CA THR A 50 -10.37 8.53 7.60
C THR A 50 -10.04 7.90 6.25
N GLU A 51 -8.94 8.32 5.62
CA GLU A 51 -8.53 7.77 4.30
C GLU A 51 -8.15 6.29 4.38
N LEU A 52 -7.44 5.91 5.44
CA LEU A 52 -7.10 4.51 5.69
C LEU A 52 -8.34 3.67 6.03
N GLY A 53 -9.33 4.27 6.72
CA GLY A 53 -10.63 3.64 6.99
C GLY A 53 -11.40 3.35 5.71
N ASP A 54 -11.52 4.33 4.81
CA ASP A 54 -12.22 4.17 3.53
C ASP A 54 -11.59 3.07 2.66
N LEU A 55 -10.26 2.95 2.67
CA LEU A 55 -9.55 1.85 1.98
C LEU A 55 -9.83 0.49 2.63
N ALA A 56 -9.90 0.44 3.96
CA ALA A 56 -10.20 -0.79 4.69
C ALA A 56 -11.64 -1.27 4.42
N ASP A 57 -12.61 -0.36 4.36
CA ASP A 57 -14.02 -0.68 4.08
C ASP A 57 -14.21 -1.24 2.67
N ASN A 58 -13.39 -0.79 1.69
CA ASN A 58 -13.41 -1.29 0.32
C ASN A 58 -12.42 -2.44 0.05
N TYR A 59 -11.73 -2.94 1.07
CA TYR A 59 -10.65 -3.92 0.90
C TYR A 59 -11.10 -5.21 0.20
N GLU A 60 -12.32 -5.68 0.48
CA GLU A 60 -12.86 -6.88 -0.18
C GLU A 60 -13.09 -6.66 -1.67
N GLN A 61 -13.53 -5.46 -2.08
CA GLN A 61 -13.68 -5.14 -3.51
C GLN A 61 -12.34 -5.15 -4.24
N PHE A 62 -11.26 -4.68 -3.60
CA PHE A 62 -9.92 -4.73 -4.19
C PHE A 62 -9.39 -6.15 -4.39
N LYS A 63 -9.82 -7.12 -3.56
CA LYS A 63 -9.40 -8.52 -3.69
C LYS A 63 -10.09 -9.27 -4.82
N GLU A 64 -11.21 -8.76 -5.32
CA GLU A 64 -11.96 -9.37 -6.42
C GLU A 64 -11.33 -9.11 -7.80
N ILE A 65 -10.32 -8.24 -7.87
CA ILE A 65 -9.62 -7.78 -9.09
C ILE A 65 -8.30 -8.54 -9.29
#